data_AF-A0A953GT41-F1
#
_entry.id   AF-A0A953GT41-F1
#
_cell.length_a   1.000
_cell.length_b   1.000
_cell.length_c   1.000
_cell.angle_alpha   90.00
_cell.angle_beta   90.00
_cell.angle_gamma   90.00
#
_symmetry.space_group_name_H-M   'P 1'
#
loop_
_entity.id
_entity.type
_entity.pdbx_description
1 polymer ?
#
loop_
_entity_poly.entity_id
_entity_poly.type
_entity_poly.pdbx_seq_one_letter_code
_entity_poly.pdbx_strand_id
1 'polypeptide(L)'
;LYDASGGDIRQGFVYKTVPHITLKSLANDEPPATETLYDKPEIDNKKLRVSGPFTVETLQGFQPVSPEELEEETTLAEDSAAFEETIQQHLVSAGIKNGRKDEQVVFSRVELLSHPYLHAEGFYMNGVGEKKAYIHIGPKFGTVSKNAVNEAVKECRLRGDAQWLIILGFSFESDIEGTTHTTSMGKFEVTKARIHDDLMQDGLKKKPGKSAASFVTIGEPDICLHNSGNAVTVEIQGLDIYDPIKDEVKARSVADIAYWMVDDDYDGSNFVVKQVFFCGGDRDEFDKWKKGLESLAKEGTKKKVEKTLKIEIDEEAFDRLYGHISHPIEVKKKGQKIAVRVISQFGEETTKVLTAE
;
A
#
# COMPACT_ATOMS: atom_id res chain seq x y z
N LEU A 1 -33.24 -32.37 -12.88
CA LEU A 1 -34.29 -33.40 -12.97
C LEU A 1 -34.89 -33.50 -11.57
N TYR A 2 -36.05 -32.89 -11.35
CA TYR A 2 -36.76 -32.88 -10.07
C TYR A 2 -38.25 -32.96 -10.42
N ASP A 3 -38.95 -33.97 -9.90
CA ASP A 3 -40.41 -33.99 -9.91
C ASP A 3 -40.90 -33.16 -8.71
N ALA A 4 -41.42 -31.98 -9.01
CA ALA A 4 -41.94 -31.06 -8.02
C ALA A 4 -43.21 -31.54 -7.31
N SER A 5 -43.86 -32.58 -7.84
CA SER A 5 -45.16 -33.04 -7.33
C SER A 5 -45.02 -34.16 -6.30
N GLY A 6 -44.04 -35.07 -6.48
CA GLY A 6 -43.84 -36.24 -5.62
C GLY A 6 -42.67 -36.16 -4.62
N GLY A 7 -41.75 -35.20 -4.78
CA GLY A 7 -40.63 -35.00 -3.85
C GLY A 7 -39.61 -36.15 -3.78
N ASP A 8 -39.62 -37.08 -4.74
CA ASP A 8 -38.68 -38.22 -4.76
C ASP A 8 -37.42 -37.89 -5.58
N ILE A 9 -36.31 -37.72 -4.88
CA ILE A 9 -34.98 -37.45 -5.44
C ILE A 9 -34.42 -38.61 -6.29
N ARG A 10 -35.04 -39.80 -6.27
CA ARG A 10 -34.61 -40.99 -7.04
C ARG A 10 -35.07 -40.98 -8.49
N GLN A 11 -35.97 -40.07 -8.88
CA GLN A 11 -36.50 -40.00 -10.23
C GLN A 11 -35.50 -39.34 -11.19
N GLY A 12 -34.75 -40.16 -11.92
CA GLY A 12 -33.87 -39.69 -13.00
C GLY A 12 -33.00 -40.77 -13.64
N PHE A 13 -32.77 -41.89 -12.94
CA PHE A 13 -32.04 -43.03 -13.49
C PHE A 13 -33.01 -44.05 -14.10
N VAL A 14 -32.77 -44.39 -15.36
CA VAL A 14 -33.42 -45.54 -16.02
C VAL A 14 -32.53 -46.75 -15.77
N TYR A 15 -33.08 -47.81 -15.18
CA TYR A 15 -32.35 -49.03 -14.84
C TYR A 15 -32.77 -50.17 -15.75
N LYS A 16 -31.86 -51.12 -15.99
CA LYS A 16 -32.19 -52.33 -16.74
C LYS A 16 -33.19 -53.20 -15.96
N THR A 17 -34.21 -53.70 -16.64
CA THR A 17 -35.17 -54.66 -16.09
C THR A 17 -34.95 -56.04 -16.68
N VAL A 18 -35.01 -57.07 -15.84
CA VAL A 18 -34.91 -58.48 -16.27
C VAL A 18 -36.19 -59.24 -15.89
N PRO A 19 -36.74 -60.08 -16.80
CA PRO A 19 -37.88 -60.92 -16.47
C PRO A 19 -37.44 -62.18 -15.72
N HIS A 20 -38.10 -62.48 -14.61
CA HIS A 20 -37.99 -63.75 -13.91
C HIS A 20 -39.00 -64.74 -14.47
N ILE A 21 -38.50 -65.66 -15.29
CA ILE A 21 -39.30 -66.74 -15.86
C ILE A 21 -39.28 -67.91 -14.89
N THR A 22 -40.42 -68.22 -14.30
CA THR A 22 -40.58 -69.37 -13.42
C THR A 22 -41.30 -70.51 -14.15
N LEU A 23 -41.10 -71.75 -13.69
CA LEU A 23 -41.83 -72.90 -14.25
C LEU A 23 -43.36 -72.71 -14.15
N LYS A 24 -43.83 -72.02 -13.10
CA LYS A 24 -45.24 -71.66 -12.93
C LYS A 24 -45.72 -70.68 -14.00
N SER A 25 -44.95 -69.64 -14.31
CA SER A 25 -45.36 -68.65 -15.33
C SER A 25 -45.39 -69.25 -16.74
N LEU A 26 -44.48 -70.18 -17.05
CA LEU A 26 -44.48 -70.94 -18.31
C LEU A 26 -45.65 -71.93 -18.41
N ALA A 27 -46.00 -72.59 -17.31
CA ALA A 27 -47.08 -73.57 -17.31
C ALA A 27 -48.49 -72.95 -17.40
N ASN A 28 -48.64 -71.69 -16.98
CA ASN A 28 -49.92 -70.98 -16.93
C ASN A 28 -50.08 -69.88 -18.01
N ASP A 29 -49.14 -69.74 -18.94
CA ASP A 29 -49.08 -68.64 -19.94
C ASP A 29 -49.23 -67.23 -19.31
N GLU A 30 -48.67 -67.04 -18.12
CA GLU A 30 -48.68 -65.74 -17.42
C GLU A 30 -47.44 -64.91 -17.78
N PRO A 31 -47.57 -63.58 -17.97
CA PRO A 31 -46.41 -62.73 -18.24
C PRO A 31 -45.42 -62.78 -17.05
N PRO A 32 -44.11 -62.95 -17.30
CA PRO A 32 -43.12 -63.11 -16.24
C PRO A 32 -43.00 -61.83 -15.41
N ALA A 33 -42.83 -62.00 -14.09
CA ALA A 33 -42.57 -60.89 -13.18
C ALA A 33 -41.24 -60.23 -13.56
N THR A 34 -41.19 -58.90 -13.54
CA THR A 34 -39.97 -58.15 -13.88
C THR A 34 -39.32 -57.60 -12.62
N GLU A 35 -37.99 -57.68 -12.56
CA GLU A 35 -37.17 -57.09 -11.50
C GLU A 35 -36.29 -55.99 -12.08
N THR A 36 -36.24 -54.85 -11.39
CA THR A 36 -35.39 -53.71 -11.74
C THR A 36 -34.01 -53.86 -11.08
N LEU A 37 -32.95 -53.87 -11.89
CA LEU A 37 -31.57 -53.99 -11.41
C LEU A 37 -31.00 -52.61 -11.07
N TYR A 38 -31.12 -52.21 -9.80
CA TYR A 38 -30.68 -50.89 -9.31
C TYR A 38 -29.15 -50.68 -9.36
N ASP A 39 -28.37 -51.74 -9.54
CA ASP A 39 -26.92 -51.70 -9.75
C ASP A 39 -26.53 -51.41 -11.21
N LYS A 40 -27.50 -51.49 -12.16
CA LYS A 40 -27.26 -51.34 -13.60
C LYS A 40 -28.08 -50.22 -14.23
N PRO A 41 -27.72 -48.95 -14.00
CA PRO A 41 -28.32 -47.82 -14.71
C PRO A 41 -27.93 -47.83 -16.20
N GLU A 42 -28.80 -47.30 -17.05
CA GLU A 42 -28.47 -47.02 -18.45
C GLU A 42 -27.49 -45.84 -18.55
N ILE A 43 -26.46 -46.02 -19.39
CA ILE A 43 -25.39 -45.04 -19.56
C ILE A 43 -25.78 -44.08 -20.68
N ASP A 44 -26.02 -42.81 -20.34
CA ASP A 44 -26.23 -41.71 -21.29
C ASP A 44 -24.92 -40.93 -21.50
N ASN A 45 -24.19 -41.27 -22.56
CA ASN A 45 -22.91 -40.62 -22.90
C ASN A 45 -23.04 -39.17 -23.36
N LYS A 46 -24.26 -38.64 -23.57
CA LYS A 46 -24.48 -37.24 -23.93
C LYS A 46 -24.51 -36.31 -22.72
N LYS A 47 -24.56 -36.86 -21.50
CA LYS A 47 -24.64 -36.09 -20.26
C LYS A 47 -23.37 -36.32 -19.43
N LEU A 48 -22.69 -35.22 -19.09
CA LEU A 48 -21.51 -35.24 -18.25
C LEU A 48 -21.92 -35.06 -16.78
N ARG A 49 -21.52 -35.99 -15.91
CA ARG A 49 -21.74 -35.89 -14.46
C ARG A 49 -20.67 -34.99 -13.86
N VAL A 50 -21.08 -33.92 -13.17
CA VAL A 50 -20.18 -32.89 -12.63
C VAL A 50 -19.75 -33.15 -11.17
N SER A 51 -20.37 -34.12 -10.48
CA SER A 51 -20.03 -34.48 -9.08
C SER A 51 -19.89 -35.99 -8.86
N GLY A 52 -19.10 -36.39 -7.87
CA GLY A 52 -18.85 -37.80 -7.54
C GLY A 52 -20.08 -38.53 -6.95
N PRO A 53 -20.01 -39.86 -6.77
CA PRO A 53 -21.10 -40.67 -6.23
C PRO A 53 -21.57 -40.31 -4.80
N PHE A 54 -20.74 -39.61 -4.01
CA PHE A 54 -21.04 -39.28 -2.60
C PHE A 54 -20.64 -37.84 -2.23
N THR A 55 -20.89 -36.85 -3.09
CA THR A 55 -20.67 -35.45 -2.71
C THR A 55 -21.78 -35.00 -1.77
N VAL A 56 -21.49 -34.94 -0.48
CA VAL A 56 -22.30 -34.27 0.54
C VAL A 56 -21.72 -32.87 0.72
N GLU A 57 -22.51 -31.84 0.43
CA GLU A 57 -22.15 -30.46 0.74
C GLU A 57 -22.17 -30.27 2.27
N THR A 58 -21.00 -30.19 2.89
CA THR A 58 -20.87 -29.76 4.29
C THR A 58 -20.54 -28.28 4.33
N LEU A 59 -21.38 -27.48 4.99
CA LEU A 59 -21.06 -26.08 5.27
C LEU A 59 -19.85 -26.04 6.22
N GLN A 60 -18.72 -25.56 5.69
CA GLN A 60 -17.42 -25.36 6.35
C GLN A 60 -16.59 -26.62 6.63
N GLY A 61 -15.74 -26.98 5.66
CA GLY A 61 -14.53 -27.74 5.94
C GLY A 61 -13.40 -26.76 6.27
N PHE A 62 -12.79 -26.88 7.45
CA PHE A 62 -11.41 -26.43 7.61
C PHE A 62 -10.59 -27.23 6.61
N GLN A 63 -10.08 -26.54 5.59
CA GLN A 63 -9.16 -27.15 4.65
C GLN A 63 -7.88 -27.47 5.45
N PRO A 64 -7.50 -28.74 5.61
CA PRO A 64 -6.29 -29.06 6.35
C PRO A 64 -5.11 -28.44 5.60
N VAL A 65 -4.45 -27.48 6.24
CA VAL A 65 -3.22 -26.88 5.74
C VAL A 65 -2.19 -28.01 5.63
N SER A 66 -1.53 -28.12 4.49
CA SER A 66 -0.51 -29.14 4.29
C SER A 66 0.70 -28.87 5.21
N PRO A 67 1.48 -29.91 5.59
CA PRO A 67 2.71 -29.69 6.36
C PRO A 67 3.68 -28.71 5.69
N GLU A 68 3.75 -28.70 4.36
CA GLU A 68 4.58 -27.78 3.58
C GLU A 68 4.10 -26.33 3.72
N GLU A 69 2.79 -26.08 3.60
CA GLU A 69 2.21 -24.74 3.83
C GLU A 69 2.38 -24.26 5.28
N LEU A 70 2.32 -25.17 6.27
CA LEU A 70 2.62 -24.85 7.67
C LEU A 70 4.09 -24.48 7.89
N GLU A 71 5.02 -25.18 7.24
CA GLU A 71 6.45 -24.85 7.26
C GLU A 71 6.72 -23.49 6.58
N GLU A 72 6.04 -23.17 5.48
CA GLU A 72 6.10 -21.85 4.85
C GLU A 72 5.53 -20.75 5.75
N GLU A 73 4.37 -20.95 6.38
CA GLU A 73 3.79 -19.96 7.32
C GLU A 73 4.69 -19.72 8.54
N THR A 74 5.27 -20.78 9.11
CA THR A 74 6.19 -20.67 10.26
C THR A 74 7.47 -19.93 9.90
N THR A 75 8.08 -20.22 8.74
CA THR A 75 9.26 -19.50 8.27
C THR A 75 8.98 -18.02 7.97
N LEU A 76 7.82 -17.70 7.40
CA LEU A 76 7.37 -16.31 7.20
C LEU A 76 7.16 -15.57 8.53
N ALA A 77 6.58 -16.24 9.53
CA ALA A 77 6.39 -15.68 10.86
C ALA A 77 7.73 -15.40 11.58
N GLU A 78 8.69 -16.32 11.46
CA GLU A 78 10.04 -16.15 12.00
C GLU A 78 10.78 -14.98 11.33
N ASP A 79 10.68 -14.84 9.99
CA ASP A 79 11.29 -13.71 9.27
C ASP A 79 10.64 -12.37 9.66
N SER A 80 9.32 -12.34 9.87
CA SER A 80 8.63 -11.14 10.36
C SER A 80 9.09 -10.74 11.76
N ALA A 81 9.20 -11.71 12.68
CA ALA A 81 9.66 -11.45 14.05
C ALA A 81 11.12 -10.93 14.06
N ALA A 82 12.01 -11.55 13.28
CA ALA A 82 13.39 -11.09 13.14
C ALA A 82 13.49 -9.68 12.52
N PHE A 83 12.59 -9.36 11.60
CA PHE A 83 12.46 -8.01 11.04
C PHE A 83 12.03 -7.00 12.11
N GLU A 84 10.98 -7.29 12.88
CA GLU A 84 10.50 -6.42 13.97
C GLU A 84 11.57 -6.16 15.04
N GLU A 85 12.33 -7.18 15.43
CA GLU A 85 13.48 -7.02 16.34
C GLU A 85 14.57 -6.11 15.75
N THR A 86 14.84 -6.24 14.45
CA THR A 86 15.80 -5.37 13.76
C THR A 86 15.32 -3.91 13.79
N ILE A 87 14.03 -3.68 13.49
CA ILE A 87 13.42 -2.34 13.56
C ILE A 87 13.53 -1.77 14.98
N GLN A 88 13.21 -2.56 16.00
CA GLN A 88 13.30 -2.16 17.41
C GLN A 88 14.73 -1.70 17.77
N GLN A 89 15.76 -2.48 17.41
CA GLN A 89 17.15 -2.11 17.67
C GLN A 89 17.56 -0.80 17.00
N HIS A 90 17.08 -0.57 15.77
CA HIS A 90 17.34 0.67 15.04
C HIS A 90 16.58 1.86 15.64
N LEU A 91 15.38 1.68 16.18
CA LEU A 91 14.63 2.76 16.84
C LEU A 91 15.33 3.24 18.12
N VAL A 92 15.92 2.31 18.88
CA VAL A 92 16.70 2.65 20.08
C VAL A 92 18.04 3.31 19.74
N SER A 93 18.71 2.84 18.68
CA SER A 93 20.08 3.29 18.36
C SER A 93 20.15 4.51 17.44
N ALA A 94 19.31 4.54 16.39
CA ALA A 94 19.28 5.58 15.36
C ALA A 94 18.06 6.49 15.46
N GLY A 95 16.97 6.06 16.10
CA GLY A 95 15.77 6.88 16.26
C GLY A 95 15.11 7.30 14.94
N ILE A 96 14.13 8.19 15.02
CA ILE A 96 13.40 8.73 13.87
C ILE A 96 13.89 10.14 13.59
N LYS A 97 14.21 10.44 12.33
CA LYS A 97 14.70 11.75 11.88
C LYS A 97 13.66 12.47 11.04
N ASN A 98 13.63 13.80 11.15
CA ASN A 98 12.82 14.67 10.30
C ASN A 98 13.64 15.35 9.18
N GLY A 99 14.68 14.70 8.64
CA GLY A 99 15.56 15.29 7.60
C GLY A 99 16.54 16.37 8.07
N ARG A 100 16.26 17.10 9.16
CA ARG A 100 17.21 18.01 9.82
C ARG A 100 18.04 17.27 10.87
N LYS A 101 19.30 17.69 11.07
CA LYS A 101 20.26 17.02 11.97
C LYS A 101 19.89 17.14 13.46
N ASP A 102 19.13 18.16 13.82
CA ASP A 102 18.71 18.51 15.19
C ASP A 102 17.28 18.05 15.54
N GLU A 103 16.50 17.62 14.56
CA GLU A 103 15.11 17.14 14.72
C GLU A 103 15.08 15.59 14.67
N GLN A 104 15.74 14.94 15.64
CA GLN A 104 15.79 13.48 15.78
C GLN A 104 15.24 13.03 17.14
N VAL A 105 14.28 12.11 17.13
CA VAL A 105 13.78 11.46 18.35
C VAL A 105 14.43 10.11 18.52
N VAL A 106 15.15 9.95 19.63
CA VAL A 106 15.74 8.68 20.06
C VAL A 106 14.90 8.10 21.18
N PHE A 107 14.51 6.83 21.03
CA PHE A 107 13.74 6.12 22.04
C PHE A 107 14.65 5.63 23.17
N SER A 108 14.23 5.87 24.41
CA SER A 108 14.89 5.37 25.62
C SER A 108 14.71 3.87 25.80
N ARG A 109 13.50 3.38 25.53
CA ARG A 109 13.14 1.96 25.43
C ARG A 109 12.10 1.78 24.33
N VAL A 110 12.14 0.62 23.68
CA VAL A 110 11.11 0.15 22.75
C VAL A 110 10.81 -1.29 23.14
N GLU A 111 9.53 -1.61 23.35
CA GLU A 111 9.06 -2.94 23.73
C GLU A 111 8.12 -3.47 22.64
N LEU A 112 8.38 -4.69 22.17
CA LEU A 112 7.54 -5.35 21.17
C LEU A 112 6.22 -5.79 21.81
N LEU A 113 5.14 -5.66 21.05
CA LEU A 113 3.78 -5.97 21.46
C LEU A 113 3.24 -7.11 20.62
N SER A 114 2.56 -8.06 21.26
CA SER A 114 1.80 -9.10 20.55
C SER A 114 0.44 -8.54 20.14
N HIS A 115 0.40 -7.73 19.07
CA HIS A 115 -0.84 -7.20 18.52
C HIS A 115 -0.77 -7.05 16.98
N PRO A 116 -1.84 -7.38 16.23
CA PRO A 116 -1.79 -7.38 14.75
C PRO A 116 -1.50 -6.03 14.08
N TYR A 117 -1.80 -4.92 14.76
CA TYR A 117 -1.65 -3.57 14.21
C TYR A 117 -0.73 -2.66 15.03
N LEU A 118 -0.36 -3.04 16.25
CA LEU A 118 0.54 -2.25 17.10
C LEU A 118 1.69 -3.17 17.49
N HIS A 119 2.81 -3.04 16.80
CA HIS A 119 3.91 -4.00 16.90
C HIS A 119 4.89 -3.63 18.02
N ALA A 120 4.94 -2.34 18.42
CA ALA A 120 5.77 -1.91 19.53
C ALA A 120 5.21 -0.68 20.25
N GLU A 121 5.65 -0.50 21.49
CA GLU A 121 5.56 0.77 22.21
C GLU A 121 6.95 1.34 22.51
N GLY A 122 7.12 2.63 22.28
CA GLY A 122 8.36 3.36 22.48
C GLY A 122 8.18 4.48 23.48
N PHE A 123 9.21 4.70 24.31
CA PHE A 123 9.24 5.80 25.25
C PHE A 123 10.35 6.77 24.88
N TYR A 124 10.02 8.05 24.75
CA TYR A 124 10.94 9.08 24.29
C TYR A 124 10.85 10.32 25.18
N MET A 125 11.93 11.09 25.24
CA MET A 125 11.95 12.35 25.96
C MET A 125 11.57 13.48 25.01
N ASN A 126 10.41 14.08 25.24
CA ASN A 126 10.08 15.40 24.71
C ASN A 126 10.49 16.39 25.82
N GLY A 127 11.03 17.58 25.53
CA GLY A 127 11.72 18.46 26.50
C GLY A 127 11.01 18.79 27.84
N VAL A 128 9.76 18.35 28.02
CA VAL A 128 8.94 18.42 29.23
C VAL A 128 8.98 17.13 30.09
N GLY A 129 9.20 15.94 29.50
CA GLY A 129 9.21 14.65 30.20
C GLY A 129 9.17 13.43 29.27
N GLU A 130 9.12 12.23 29.87
CA GLU A 130 8.96 10.96 29.13
C GLU A 130 7.54 10.88 28.56
N LYS A 131 7.43 10.68 27.25
CA LYS A 131 6.20 10.43 26.51
C LYS A 131 6.21 9.03 25.90
N LYS A 132 5.02 8.51 25.64
CA LYS A 132 4.78 7.20 25.02
C LYS A 132 4.30 7.36 23.58
N ALA A 133 4.84 6.53 22.69
CA ALA A 133 4.40 6.38 21.31
C ALA A 133 4.09 4.91 20.99
N TYR A 134 3.10 4.67 20.15
CA TYR A 134 2.87 3.38 19.54
C TYR A 134 3.47 3.31 18.14
N ILE A 135 3.89 2.11 17.74
CA ILE A 135 4.56 1.88 16.46
C ILE A 135 3.83 0.76 15.71
N HIS A 136 3.37 1.07 14.50
CA HIS A 136 2.96 0.11 13.51
C HIS A 136 4.12 -0.15 12.56
N ILE A 137 4.52 -1.42 12.39
CA ILE A 137 5.55 -1.82 11.44
C ILE A 137 4.84 -2.41 10.23
N GLY A 138 5.03 -1.78 9.08
CA GLY A 138 4.52 -2.25 7.79
C GLY A 138 5.21 -3.52 7.32
N PRO A 139 4.66 -4.16 6.27
CA PRO A 139 5.24 -5.39 5.73
C PRO A 139 6.66 -5.15 5.21
N LYS A 140 7.54 -6.14 5.40
CA LYS A 140 8.90 -6.17 4.85
C LYS A 140 8.89 -6.05 3.32
N PHE A 141 7.91 -6.67 2.69
CA PHE A 141 7.69 -6.61 1.25
C PHE A 141 6.28 -6.08 0.96
N GLY A 142 6.19 -4.88 0.37
CA GLY A 142 4.93 -4.27 -0.04
C GLY A 142 4.69 -2.88 0.53
N THR A 143 3.44 -2.44 0.41
CA THR A 143 2.95 -1.13 0.85
C THR A 143 2.16 -1.26 2.15
N VAL A 144 2.30 -0.27 3.03
CA VAL A 144 1.37 -0.11 4.14
C VAL A 144 0.00 0.28 3.58
N SER A 145 -1.04 -0.47 3.95
CA SER A 145 -2.40 -0.22 3.49
C SER A 145 -3.17 0.73 4.39
N LYS A 146 -4.13 1.45 3.83
CA LYS A 146 -5.03 2.32 4.60
C LYS A 146 -5.81 1.57 5.67
N ASN A 147 -6.20 0.33 5.39
CA ASN A 147 -6.89 -0.50 6.37
C ASN A 147 -6.00 -0.79 7.60
N ALA A 148 -4.72 -1.10 7.38
CA ALA A 148 -3.77 -1.33 8.45
C ALA A 148 -3.57 -0.06 9.31
N VAL A 149 -3.46 1.11 8.67
CA VAL A 149 -3.38 2.40 9.38
C VAL A 149 -4.63 2.67 10.19
N ASN A 150 -5.83 2.49 9.62
CA ASN A 150 -7.09 2.73 10.31
C ASN A 150 -7.25 1.85 11.55
N GLU A 151 -6.92 0.56 11.47
CA GLU A 151 -6.98 -0.34 12.62
C GLU A 151 -5.91 -0.01 13.67
N ALA A 152 -4.70 0.40 13.26
CA ALA A 152 -3.67 0.89 14.19
C ALA A 152 -4.11 2.17 14.93
N VAL A 153 -4.73 3.13 14.21
CA VAL A 153 -5.29 4.37 14.77
C VAL A 153 -6.40 4.06 15.77
N LYS A 154 -7.30 3.13 15.42
CA LYS A 154 -8.41 2.69 16.27
C LYS A 154 -7.91 2.02 17.55
N GLU A 155 -6.92 1.15 17.46
CA GLU A 155 -6.33 0.49 18.63
C GLU A 155 -5.57 1.50 19.51
N CYS A 156 -4.77 2.38 18.92
CA CYS A 156 -4.07 3.44 19.65
C CYS A 156 -5.07 4.32 20.44
N ARG A 157 -6.18 4.69 19.78
CA ARG A 157 -7.27 5.44 20.40
C ARG A 157 -7.95 4.68 21.54
N LEU A 158 -8.12 3.36 21.40
CA LEU A 158 -8.76 2.52 22.42
C LEU A 158 -7.93 2.48 23.71
N ARG A 159 -6.59 2.41 23.58
CA ARG A 159 -5.67 2.40 24.73
C ARG A 159 -5.55 3.77 25.40
N GLY A 160 -5.48 4.84 24.60
CA GLY A 160 -5.59 6.21 25.10
C GLY A 160 -4.45 6.69 26.01
N ASP A 161 -3.32 5.99 26.04
CA ASP A 161 -2.15 6.24 26.89
C ASP A 161 -0.91 6.72 26.10
N ALA A 162 -1.04 6.91 24.78
CA ALA A 162 0.00 7.43 23.91
C ALA A 162 -0.44 8.73 23.20
N GLN A 163 0.53 9.61 22.95
CA GLN A 163 0.30 10.90 22.27
C GLN A 163 0.79 10.88 20.82
N TRP A 164 1.45 9.80 20.41
CA TRP A 164 2.02 9.67 19.08
C TRP A 164 1.90 8.24 18.56
N LEU A 165 1.42 8.08 17.34
CA LEU A 165 1.39 6.83 16.59
C LEU A 165 2.28 6.97 15.36
N ILE A 166 3.24 6.07 15.24
CA ILE A 166 4.20 6.05 14.15
C ILE A 166 3.85 4.89 13.23
N ILE A 167 3.59 5.17 11.96
CA ILE A 167 3.37 4.17 10.93
C ILE A 167 4.69 4.04 10.15
N LEU A 168 5.41 2.95 10.38
CA LEU A 168 6.65 2.62 9.67
C LEU A 168 6.34 1.80 8.42
N GLY A 169 7.00 2.10 7.31
CA GLY A 169 6.89 1.30 6.10
C GLY A 169 7.96 1.65 5.06
N PHE A 170 8.24 0.73 4.14
CA PHE A 170 9.07 1.04 2.98
C PHE A 170 8.32 1.89 1.95
N SER A 171 7.00 1.69 1.86
CA SER A 171 6.09 2.41 0.98
C SER A 171 4.67 2.45 1.56
N PHE A 172 3.83 3.35 1.06
CA PHE A 172 2.49 3.64 1.57
C PHE A 172 1.50 3.77 0.40
N GLU A 173 0.25 3.34 0.61
CA GLU A 173 -0.83 3.66 -0.33
C GLU A 173 -1.08 5.18 -0.40
N SER A 174 -1.45 5.68 -1.60
CA SER A 174 -1.52 7.11 -1.90
C SER A 174 -2.69 7.86 -1.24
N ASP A 175 -3.62 7.14 -0.62
CA ASP A 175 -4.79 7.70 0.05
C ASP A 175 -4.69 7.65 1.59
N ILE A 176 -3.47 7.41 2.10
CA ILE A 176 -3.10 7.50 3.51
C ILE A 176 -2.58 8.91 3.79
N GLU A 177 -3.41 9.73 4.42
CA GLU A 177 -3.03 11.04 4.93
C GLU A 177 -2.54 10.91 6.38
N GLY A 178 -1.50 11.67 6.73
CA GLY A 178 -1.08 11.94 8.09
C GLY A 178 -2.07 12.89 8.71
N THR A 179 -2.61 12.56 9.88
CA THR A 179 -3.71 13.35 10.43
C THR A 179 -3.59 13.41 11.95
N THR A 180 -3.78 14.60 12.49
CA THR A 180 -3.97 14.79 13.93
C THR A 180 -5.36 14.27 14.31
N HIS A 181 -5.43 13.21 15.11
CA HIS A 181 -6.71 12.69 15.60
C HIS A 181 -7.02 13.24 17.00
N THR A 182 -8.16 13.92 17.10
CA THR A 182 -8.70 14.36 18.39
C THR A 182 -9.60 13.28 18.98
N THR A 183 -9.30 12.82 20.20
CA THR A 183 -10.11 11.84 20.92
C THR A 183 -10.71 12.46 22.19
N SER A 184 -11.64 11.75 22.84
CA SER A 184 -12.21 12.15 24.13
C SER A 184 -11.18 12.15 25.28
N MET A 185 -10.02 11.51 25.10
CA MET A 185 -8.97 11.34 26.12
C MET A 185 -7.73 12.23 25.85
N GLY A 186 -7.70 12.95 24.72
CA GLY A 186 -6.55 13.76 24.31
C GLY A 186 -6.38 13.82 22.79
N LYS A 187 -5.44 14.65 22.32
CA LYS A 187 -4.98 14.65 20.93
C LYS A 187 -3.79 13.70 20.81
N PHE A 188 -3.77 12.87 19.78
CA PHE A 188 -2.58 12.13 19.40
C PHE A 188 -2.29 12.32 17.92
N GLU A 189 -1.00 12.36 17.59
CA GLU A 189 -0.53 12.57 16.23
C GLU A 189 -0.27 11.24 15.53
N VAL A 190 -0.59 11.15 14.25
CA VAL A 190 -0.24 9.99 13.41
C VAL A 190 0.76 10.42 12.37
N THR A 191 1.98 9.86 12.43
CA THR A 191 3.06 10.21 11.51
C THR A 191 3.49 8.99 10.70
N LYS A 192 3.60 9.16 9.38
CA LYS A 192 4.24 8.19 8.50
C LYS A 192 5.76 8.37 8.59
N ALA A 193 6.51 7.28 8.69
CA ALA A 193 7.95 7.32 8.57
C ALA A 193 8.46 6.19 7.66
N ARG A 194 9.31 6.57 6.70
CA ARG A 194 9.93 5.67 5.74
C ARG A 194 11.05 4.89 6.41
N ILE A 195 11.04 3.57 6.22
CA ILE A 195 12.16 2.70 6.55
C ILE A 195 13.18 2.73 5.41
N HIS A 196 14.46 2.89 5.72
CA HIS A 196 15.51 2.87 4.71
C HIS A 196 15.74 1.45 4.16
N ASP A 197 15.89 1.33 2.84
CA ASP A 197 15.97 0.06 2.10
C ASP A 197 17.13 -0.86 2.57
N ASP A 198 18.19 -0.28 3.15
CA ASP A 198 19.31 -1.02 3.76
C ASP A 198 18.84 -2.01 4.83
N LEU A 199 17.71 -1.74 5.50
CA LEU A 199 17.16 -2.63 6.53
C LEU A 199 16.54 -3.92 5.93
N MET A 200 16.38 -4.00 4.60
CA MET A 200 15.94 -5.23 3.92
C MET A 200 17.08 -6.22 3.66
N GLN A 201 18.35 -5.80 3.71
CA GLN A 201 19.49 -6.65 3.32
C GLN A 201 20.17 -7.32 4.52
N ASP A 202 20.09 -8.64 4.58
CA ASP A 202 20.88 -9.51 5.46
C ASP A 202 22.37 -9.50 5.06
N GLY A 203 23.09 -8.43 5.43
CA GLY A 203 24.53 -8.32 5.17
C GLY A 203 25.09 -6.90 5.30
N LEU A 204 24.26 -5.88 5.11
CA LEU A 204 24.59 -4.48 5.39
C LEU A 204 24.34 -4.09 6.86
N LYS A 205 23.88 -5.04 7.69
CA LYS A 205 23.58 -4.94 9.12
C LYS A 205 24.82 -4.70 10.01
N LYS A 206 25.74 -3.82 9.62
CA LYS A 206 26.64 -3.22 10.62
C LYS A 206 25.75 -2.40 11.55
N LYS A 207 25.92 -2.59 12.87
CA LYS A 207 25.24 -1.77 13.89
C LYS A 207 25.19 -0.32 13.40
N PRO A 208 24.01 0.32 13.37
CA PRO A 208 23.87 1.61 12.72
C PRO A 208 24.86 2.58 13.38
N GLY A 209 25.76 3.13 12.56
CA GLY A 209 26.45 4.34 12.97
C GLY A 209 25.38 5.40 13.22
N LYS A 210 25.52 6.20 14.28
CA LYS A 210 24.57 7.30 14.64
C LYS A 210 24.22 8.25 13.47
N SER A 211 25.01 8.22 12.39
CA SER A 211 24.84 9.03 11.19
C SER A 211 23.82 8.51 10.17
N ALA A 212 23.59 7.20 10.04
CA ALA A 212 22.64 6.68 9.04
C ALA A 212 21.19 6.92 9.51
N ALA A 213 20.37 7.52 8.66
CA ALA A 213 18.94 7.75 8.95
C ALA A 213 18.16 6.47 8.64
N SER A 214 17.96 5.60 9.64
CA SER A 214 17.19 4.36 9.43
C SER A 214 15.70 4.61 9.23
N PHE A 215 15.18 5.67 9.85
CA PHE A 215 13.79 6.08 9.75
C PHE A 215 13.69 7.58 9.50
N VAL A 216 12.93 7.98 8.48
CA VAL A 216 12.72 9.38 8.12
C VAL A 216 11.22 9.67 8.09
N THR A 217 10.77 10.69 8.82
CA THR A 217 9.35 11.11 8.78
C THR A 217 8.99 11.60 7.38
N ILE A 218 7.88 11.12 6.85
CA ILE A 218 7.35 11.55 5.56
C ILE A 218 6.50 12.80 5.79
N GLY A 219 6.82 13.86 5.06
CA GLY A 219 6.03 15.07 5.06
C GLY A 219 4.73 14.94 4.25
N GLU A 220 3.75 15.75 4.64
CA GLU A 220 2.46 15.90 3.96
C GLU A 220 2.56 17.09 3.01
N PRO A 221 2.33 16.93 1.70
CA PRO A 221 2.43 18.06 0.79
C PRO A 221 1.23 19.00 1.01
N ASP A 222 1.54 20.28 1.16
CA ASP A 222 0.53 21.33 1.21
C ASP A 222 0.24 21.81 -0.21
N ILE A 223 -1.01 21.66 -0.64
CA ILE A 223 -1.42 21.80 -2.03
C ILE A 223 -2.72 22.59 -2.10
N CYS A 224 -2.71 23.63 -2.94
CA CYS A 224 -3.87 24.46 -3.24
C CYS A 224 -4.34 24.20 -4.67
N LEU A 225 -5.66 24.09 -4.86
CA LEU A 225 -6.29 24.05 -6.18
C LEU A 225 -6.87 25.42 -6.51
N HIS A 226 -6.45 25.98 -7.63
CA HIS A 226 -6.99 27.22 -8.17
C HIS A 226 -7.90 26.92 -9.36
N ASN A 227 -9.18 27.25 -9.22
CA ASN A 227 -10.17 27.03 -10.27
C ASN A 227 -10.24 28.24 -11.20
N SER A 228 -10.10 28.00 -12.51
CA SER A 228 -10.17 29.02 -13.57
C SER A 228 -11.09 28.54 -14.70
N GLY A 229 -12.41 28.66 -14.48
CA GLY A 229 -13.42 28.24 -15.46
C GLY A 229 -13.45 26.72 -15.65
N ASN A 230 -13.10 26.24 -16.85
CA ASN A 230 -13.05 24.80 -17.17
C ASN A 230 -11.66 24.17 -16.94
N ALA A 231 -10.73 24.94 -16.39
CA ALA A 231 -9.38 24.46 -16.08
C ALA A 231 -9.04 24.73 -14.61
N VAL A 232 -8.18 23.87 -14.07
CA VAL A 232 -7.65 23.99 -12.71
C VAL A 232 -6.14 24.00 -12.75
N THR A 233 -5.51 24.74 -11.85
CA THR A 233 -4.06 24.70 -11.64
C THR A 233 -3.77 24.27 -10.22
N VAL A 234 -2.76 23.42 -10.08
CA VAL A 234 -2.30 22.93 -8.78
C VAL A 234 -1.11 23.79 -8.35
N GLU A 235 -1.15 24.32 -7.13
CA GLU A 235 -0.02 25.01 -6.50
C GLU A 235 0.48 24.21 -5.30
N ILE A 236 1.79 23.93 -5.24
CA ILE A 236 2.44 23.41 -4.05
C ILE A 236 2.90 24.56 -3.18
N GLN A 237 2.40 24.60 -1.94
CA GLN A 237 2.70 25.65 -0.96
C GLN A 237 3.83 25.25 -0.01
N GLY A 238 4.07 23.94 0.17
CA GLY A 238 5.13 23.44 1.02
C GLY A 238 4.99 21.97 1.38
N LEU A 239 5.64 21.59 2.46
CA LEU A 239 5.61 20.25 3.02
C LEU A 239 5.47 20.34 4.53
N ASP A 240 4.35 19.88 5.08
CA ASP A 240 4.11 19.86 6.52
C ASP A 240 4.77 18.63 7.13
N ILE A 241 5.62 18.83 8.15
CA ILE A 241 6.22 17.70 8.86
C ILE A 241 6.10 17.86 10.37
N TYR A 242 5.74 16.77 11.02
CA TYR A 242 5.62 16.70 12.47
C TYR A 242 6.99 16.72 13.16
N ASP A 243 7.17 17.62 14.12
CA ASP A 243 8.29 17.67 15.06
C ASP A 243 7.87 17.01 16.39
N PRO A 244 8.30 15.76 16.66
CA PRO A 244 7.91 15.05 17.87
C PRO A 244 8.63 15.55 19.14
N ILE A 245 9.71 16.33 19.00
CA ILE A 245 10.40 16.97 20.13
C ILE A 245 9.59 18.15 20.63
N LYS A 246 8.97 18.90 19.72
CA LYS A 246 8.16 20.08 20.06
C LYS A 246 6.67 19.83 20.10
N ASP A 247 6.22 18.67 19.65
CA ASP A 247 4.80 18.30 19.59
C ASP A 247 4.00 19.22 18.63
N GLU A 248 4.63 19.66 17.53
CA GLU A 248 4.05 20.61 16.57
C GLU A 248 4.22 20.14 15.13
N VAL A 249 3.21 20.38 14.28
CA VAL A 249 3.35 20.25 12.82
C VAL A 249 3.94 21.54 12.28
N LYS A 250 5.07 21.43 11.58
CA LYS A 250 5.83 22.56 11.09
C LYS A 250 5.78 22.60 9.56
N ALA A 251 5.21 23.67 9.03
CA ALA A 251 5.24 23.94 7.60
C ALA A 251 6.68 24.18 7.13
N ARG A 252 7.10 23.41 6.13
CA ARG A 252 8.38 23.61 5.44
C ARG A 252 8.19 24.35 4.14
N SER A 253 9.26 25.03 3.76
CA SER A 253 9.32 25.76 2.50
C SER A 253 9.30 24.80 1.32
N VAL A 254 8.75 25.25 0.20
CA VAL A 254 8.88 24.60 -1.12
C VAL A 254 10.34 24.34 -1.52
N ALA A 255 11.31 25.02 -0.91
CA ALA A 255 12.74 24.79 -1.12
C ALA A 255 13.22 23.41 -0.63
N ASP A 256 12.49 22.76 0.29
CA ASP A 256 12.81 21.41 0.76
C ASP A 256 12.28 20.30 -0.19
N ILE A 257 11.62 20.70 -1.29
CA ILE A 257 11.11 19.82 -2.34
C ILE A 257 12.13 19.79 -3.47
N ALA A 258 12.51 18.59 -3.92
CA ALA A 258 13.39 18.44 -5.08
C ALA A 258 12.61 18.66 -6.38
N TYR A 259 11.55 17.88 -6.56
CA TYR A 259 10.65 17.97 -7.69
C TYR A 259 9.28 17.37 -7.35
N TRP A 260 8.29 17.67 -8.18
CA TRP A 260 6.95 17.16 -8.06
C TRP A 260 6.35 16.82 -9.41
N MET A 261 5.32 16.00 -9.39
CA MET A 261 4.68 15.43 -10.56
C MET A 261 3.18 15.51 -10.40
N VAL A 262 2.49 15.64 -11.53
CA VAL A 262 1.03 15.68 -11.57
C VAL A 262 0.51 14.61 -12.51
N ASP A 263 -0.45 13.84 -12.00
CA ASP A 263 -1.38 13.02 -12.78
C ASP A 263 -2.74 13.74 -12.80
N ASP A 264 -3.20 14.08 -13.99
CA ASP A 264 -4.41 14.88 -14.19
C ASP A 264 -5.71 14.07 -14.17
N ASP A 265 -5.66 12.73 -14.29
CA ASP A 265 -6.85 11.86 -14.27
C ASP A 265 -6.54 10.54 -13.56
N TYR A 266 -6.19 10.65 -12.27
CA TYR A 266 -5.79 9.52 -11.46
C TYR A 266 -6.93 8.52 -11.23
N ASP A 267 -6.72 7.27 -11.63
CA ASP A 267 -7.73 6.21 -11.56
C ASP A 267 -7.82 5.51 -10.20
N GLY A 268 -6.91 5.83 -9.26
CA GLY A 268 -6.81 5.18 -7.95
C GLY A 268 -5.86 4.00 -7.90
N SER A 269 -5.22 3.64 -9.02
CA SER A 269 -4.32 2.49 -9.12
C SER A 269 -2.93 2.86 -9.65
N ASN A 270 -2.85 3.53 -10.81
CA ASN A 270 -1.60 3.82 -11.48
C ASN A 270 -1.37 5.33 -11.50
N PHE A 271 -0.20 5.74 -11.04
CA PHE A 271 0.21 7.14 -11.14
C PHE A 271 0.86 7.38 -12.51
N VAL A 272 0.17 8.08 -13.39
CA VAL A 272 0.65 8.40 -14.74
C VAL A 272 1.13 9.83 -14.78
N VAL A 273 2.45 10.01 -14.83
CA VAL A 273 3.08 11.34 -14.88
C VAL A 273 2.67 12.07 -16.17
N LYS A 274 1.98 13.20 -16.02
CA LYS A 274 1.62 14.11 -17.13
C LYS A 274 2.44 15.37 -17.14
N GLN A 275 2.76 15.89 -15.96
CA GLN A 275 3.59 17.08 -15.78
C GLN A 275 4.63 16.80 -14.71
N VAL A 276 5.83 17.38 -14.87
CA VAL A 276 6.95 17.28 -13.93
C VAL A 276 7.52 18.68 -13.73
N PHE A 277 7.76 19.03 -12.48
CA PHE A 277 8.26 20.34 -12.09
C PHE A 277 9.39 20.21 -11.07
N PHE A 278 10.47 20.95 -11.29
CA PHE A 278 11.60 21.02 -10.38
C PHE A 278 11.46 22.27 -9.51
N CYS A 279 11.57 22.10 -8.20
CA CYS A 279 11.47 23.21 -7.23
C CYS A 279 12.83 23.86 -6.93
N GLY A 280 13.92 23.24 -7.38
CA GLY A 280 15.28 23.75 -7.20
C GLY A 280 15.75 23.63 -5.76
N GLY A 281 16.26 22.44 -5.40
CA GLY A 281 17.09 22.28 -4.20
C GLY A 281 18.23 23.32 -4.16
N ASP A 282 18.73 23.62 -2.96
CA ASP A 282 19.67 24.71 -2.62
C ASP A 282 20.05 25.60 -3.82
N ARG A 283 19.48 26.81 -3.89
CA ARG A 283 19.55 27.75 -5.04
C ARG A 283 20.89 27.81 -5.79
N ASP A 284 22.00 27.56 -5.11
CA ASP A 284 23.36 27.45 -5.67
C ASP A 284 23.62 26.25 -6.60
N GLU A 285 23.05 25.06 -6.35
CA GLU A 285 23.21 23.90 -7.23
C GLU A 285 22.45 24.10 -8.54
N PHE A 286 21.26 24.68 -8.47
CA PHE A 286 20.49 25.08 -9.63
C PHE A 286 21.18 26.20 -10.41
N ASP A 287 21.68 27.25 -9.75
CA ASP A 287 22.45 28.31 -10.42
C ASP A 287 23.72 27.75 -11.08
N LYS A 288 24.40 26.77 -10.46
CA LYS A 288 25.56 26.10 -11.06
C LYS A 288 25.18 25.18 -12.22
N TRP A 289 24.06 24.47 -12.14
CA TRP A 289 23.56 23.62 -13.21
C TRP A 289 23.06 24.45 -14.38
N LYS A 290 22.32 25.55 -14.13
CA LYS A 290 21.89 26.55 -15.11
C LYS A 290 23.09 27.25 -15.75
N LYS A 291 24.07 27.72 -14.96
CA LYS A 291 25.35 28.22 -15.48
C LYS A 291 26.13 27.15 -16.26
N GLY A 292 26.03 25.89 -15.84
CA GLY A 292 26.58 24.74 -16.53
C GLY A 292 25.95 24.55 -17.90
N LEU A 293 24.63 24.60 -17.99
CA LEU A 293 23.84 24.57 -19.22
C LEU A 293 24.10 25.79 -20.11
N GLU A 294 24.15 26.99 -19.55
CA GLU A 294 24.51 28.24 -20.25
C GLU A 294 25.96 28.18 -20.76
N SER A 295 26.87 27.53 -20.02
CA SER A 295 28.25 27.30 -20.48
C SER A 295 28.33 26.20 -21.57
N LEU A 296 27.44 25.20 -21.52
CA LEU A 296 27.19 24.21 -22.57
C LEU A 296 26.47 24.84 -23.79
N ALA A 297 25.77 25.96 -23.58
CA ALA A 297 25.15 26.79 -24.61
C ALA A 297 26.14 27.73 -25.31
N LYS A 298 27.45 27.61 -25.06
CA LYS A 298 28.44 28.04 -26.07
C LYS A 298 28.10 27.32 -27.38
N GLU A 299 27.81 28.09 -28.42
CA GLU A 299 27.18 27.65 -29.66
C GLU A 299 27.79 26.37 -30.29
N GLY A 300 29.09 26.14 -30.09
CA GLY A 300 29.80 24.94 -30.55
C GLY A 300 29.58 23.66 -29.74
N THR A 301 29.21 23.76 -28.46
CA THR A 301 28.95 22.61 -27.58
C THR A 301 27.47 22.19 -27.62
N LYS A 302 26.54 23.16 -27.69
CA LYS A 302 25.10 22.92 -27.94
C LYS A 302 24.89 22.13 -29.24
N LYS A 303 25.46 22.60 -30.36
CA LYS A 303 25.44 21.88 -31.66
C LYS A 303 26.05 20.48 -31.60
N LYS A 304 27.03 20.21 -30.73
CA LYS A 304 27.62 18.86 -30.55
C LYS A 304 26.74 17.94 -29.72
N VAL A 305 26.10 18.44 -28.67
CA VAL A 305 25.19 17.65 -27.82
C VAL A 305 23.90 17.36 -28.58
N GLU A 306 23.31 18.36 -29.23
CA GLU A 306 22.12 18.20 -30.08
C GLU A 306 22.39 17.24 -31.24
N LYS A 307 23.58 17.27 -31.85
CA LYS A 307 23.98 16.33 -32.90
C LYS A 307 24.29 14.92 -32.40
N THR A 308 24.89 14.80 -31.20
CA THR A 308 25.24 13.49 -30.59
C THR A 308 24.00 12.79 -30.05
N LEU A 309 23.10 13.53 -29.40
CA LEU A 309 21.88 13.00 -28.79
C LEU A 309 20.66 13.08 -29.72
N LYS A 310 20.74 13.82 -30.84
CA LYS A 310 19.63 14.12 -31.77
C LYS A 310 18.42 14.75 -31.08
N ILE A 311 18.68 15.72 -30.20
CA ILE A 311 17.64 16.41 -29.43
C ILE A 311 17.75 17.90 -29.72
N GLU A 312 16.62 18.59 -29.88
CA GLU A 312 16.55 20.04 -29.92
C GLU A 312 16.10 20.50 -28.53
N ILE A 313 16.89 21.35 -27.86
CA ILE A 313 16.56 21.83 -26.52
C ILE A 313 15.80 23.15 -26.67
N ASP A 314 14.47 23.09 -26.49
CA ASP A 314 13.60 24.25 -26.38
C ASP A 314 13.78 24.90 -24.99
N GLU A 315 14.37 26.08 -24.96
CA GLU A 315 14.65 26.85 -23.74
C GLU A 315 13.35 27.30 -23.03
N GLU A 316 12.27 27.58 -23.77
CA GLU A 316 10.97 27.94 -23.19
C GLU A 316 10.25 26.70 -22.62
N ALA A 317 10.40 25.54 -23.25
CA ALA A 317 9.95 24.27 -22.65
C ALA A 317 10.72 23.95 -21.37
N PHE A 318 12.00 24.30 -21.33
CA PHE A 318 12.85 24.04 -20.19
C PHE A 318 12.52 24.94 -18.98
N ASP A 319 12.27 26.23 -19.20
CA ASP A 319 11.84 27.15 -18.14
C ASP A 319 10.46 26.76 -17.56
N ARG A 320 9.59 26.16 -18.37
CA ARG A 320 8.28 25.65 -17.93
C ARG A 320 8.35 24.45 -16.99
N LEU A 321 9.49 23.74 -16.94
CA LEU A 321 9.70 22.64 -15.99
C LEU A 321 10.01 23.14 -14.58
N TYR A 322 10.08 24.45 -14.34
CA TYR A 322 10.35 25.01 -13.03
C TYR A 322 9.17 25.78 -12.52
N GLY A 323 8.84 25.54 -11.25
CA GLY A 323 7.75 26.22 -10.61
C GLY A 323 7.08 25.39 -9.53
N HIS A 324 6.24 26.08 -8.79
CA HIS A 324 5.37 25.54 -7.76
C HIS A 324 3.92 25.50 -8.24
N ILE A 325 3.64 25.95 -9.48
CA ILE A 325 2.29 25.98 -10.07
C ILE A 325 2.28 25.14 -11.35
N SER A 326 1.30 24.27 -11.48
CA SER A 326 1.14 23.41 -12.65
C SER A 326 0.68 24.20 -13.87
N HIS A 327 0.84 23.61 -15.06
CA HIS A 327 0.10 24.09 -16.21
C HIS A 327 -1.41 23.86 -16.02
N PRO A 328 -2.28 24.66 -16.68
CA PRO A 328 -3.72 24.46 -16.61
C PRO A 328 -4.11 23.03 -17.01
N ILE A 329 -4.89 22.39 -16.15
CA ILE A 329 -5.44 21.05 -16.33
C ILE A 329 -6.91 21.20 -16.70
N GLU A 330 -7.30 20.69 -17.85
CA GLU A 330 -8.70 20.70 -18.26
C GLU A 330 -9.52 19.70 -17.45
N VAL A 331 -10.61 20.17 -16.84
CA VAL A 331 -11.54 19.31 -16.10
C VAL A 331 -12.54 18.72 -17.08
N LYS A 332 -12.38 17.42 -17.38
CA LYS A 332 -13.20 16.69 -18.36
C LYS A 332 -14.47 16.12 -17.76
N LYS A 333 -14.47 15.84 -16.45
CA LYS A 333 -15.58 15.24 -15.72
C LYS A 333 -15.65 15.80 -14.30
N LYS A 334 -16.87 15.94 -13.77
CA LYS A 334 -17.09 16.29 -12.36
C LYS A 334 -16.52 15.18 -11.47
N GLY A 335 -15.71 15.56 -10.49
CA GLY A 335 -15.04 14.61 -9.59
C GLY A 335 -13.79 13.97 -10.19
N GLN A 336 -13.18 14.60 -11.20
CA GLN A 336 -11.88 14.17 -11.73
C GLN A 336 -10.83 14.22 -10.61
N LYS A 337 -10.11 13.12 -10.41
CA LYS A 337 -9.07 13.02 -9.38
C LYS A 337 -7.74 13.46 -9.97
N ILE A 338 -7.09 14.39 -9.30
CA ILE A 338 -5.76 14.87 -9.65
C ILE A 338 -4.82 14.39 -8.55
N ALA A 339 -3.84 13.56 -8.90
CA ALA A 339 -2.84 13.11 -7.96
C ALA A 339 -1.57 13.94 -8.12
N VAL A 340 -1.05 14.43 -7.00
CA VAL A 340 0.20 15.19 -6.95
C VAL A 340 1.19 14.40 -6.13
N ARG A 341 2.34 14.12 -6.73
CA ARG A 341 3.43 13.40 -6.10
C ARG A 341 4.60 14.33 -5.88
N VAL A 342 5.10 14.36 -4.65
CA VAL A 342 6.19 15.24 -4.23
C VAL A 342 7.36 14.39 -3.77
N ILE A 343 8.54 14.71 -4.27
CA ILE A 343 9.80 14.11 -3.85
C ILE A 343 10.59 15.17 -3.10
N SER A 344 10.89 14.90 -1.83
CA SER A 344 11.70 15.82 -1.04
C SER A 344 13.19 15.73 -1.43
N GLN A 345 13.98 16.71 -1.01
CA GLN A 345 15.44 16.68 -1.12
C GLN A 345 16.11 15.51 -0.37
N PHE A 346 15.41 14.90 0.59
CA PHE A 346 15.88 13.74 1.36
C PHE A 346 15.47 12.40 0.72
N GLY A 347 14.72 12.45 -0.37
CA GLY A 347 14.36 11.27 -1.18
C GLY A 347 13.10 10.54 -0.70
N GLU A 348 12.34 11.08 0.27
CA GLU A 348 10.99 10.58 0.52
C GLU A 348 10.02 10.98 -0.59
N GLU A 349 9.13 10.05 -0.89
CA GLU A 349 8.00 10.23 -1.80
C GLU A 349 6.71 10.35 -0.98
N THR A 350 5.88 11.32 -1.34
CA THR A 350 4.54 11.48 -0.79
C THR A 350 3.58 11.83 -1.91
N THR A 351 2.37 11.27 -1.87
CA THR A 351 1.33 11.53 -2.88
C THR A 351 0.08 12.04 -2.17
N LYS A 352 -0.55 13.06 -2.74
CA LYS A 352 -1.83 13.59 -2.29
C LYS A 352 -2.79 13.64 -3.46
N VAL A 353 -4.00 13.11 -3.24
CA VAL A 353 -5.03 13.03 -4.27
C VAL A 353 -6.09 14.08 -3.97
N LEU A 354 -6.37 14.91 -4.95
CA LEU A 354 -7.34 15.99 -4.89
C LEU A 354 -8.49 15.69 -5.84
N THR A 355 -9.67 16.22 -5.57
CA THR A 355 -10.84 16.07 -6.44
C THR A 355 -11.21 17.43 -7.02
N ALA A 356 -11.17 17.56 -8.35
CA ALA A 356 -11.66 18.74 -9.05
C ALA A 356 -13.20 18.67 -9.18
N GLU A 357 -13.87 19.78 -8.87
CA GLU A 357 -15.33 19.88 -8.89
C GLU A 357 -15.92 20.28 -10.24
#